data_AF-A0A7G3ZIJ8-F1
#
_entry.id   AF-A0A7G3ZIJ8-F1
#
_cell.length_a   1.000
_cell.length_b   1.000
_cell.length_c   1.000
_cell.angle_alpha   90.00
_cell.angle_beta   90.00
_cell.angle_gamma   90.00
#
_symmetry.space_group_name_H-M   'P 1'
#
loop_
_entity.id
_entity.type
_entity.pdbx_description
1 polymer ?
#
loop_
_entity_poly.entity_id
_entity_poly.type
_entity_poly.pdbx_seq_one_letter_code
_entity_poly.pdbx_strand_id
1 'polypeptide(L)'
;MREIRQHLLSFLLLFLGCACVARGYVNPIEVEGKHFIDSVTKQPFYIKGVDYQPGGSSDVTSDKDPLSDPDTCVRDIVLFQELGINTIRIYSVNPDLDHDKCMSLLAAAGIYLILDVNSPLENQHLNRYEPWTTYNEIYLEHVFKVVEQFSHYNNTLGFFAGNEIINDEESAKRAPPYVKAVVRDMKDYIKAHSARPIPVGYSAADDLDYRVPLSSYLECCENVDEDISVDFYGVNSYQWCGTQTMESSGYDKLVEAYKNYTKPVFFSEFGCNKVLPRQFNEIEALYSKEMYAVFSGGLVYEFTQESNNYGLVELDSDGAVRLLKDFDMLKKHYDNTKLPTADDVTKAAAADSSVLGQKDALEKVPICEKSYKNLGISGKVADGLASDFIKNSVDIMKGHYVNLEENDFTTTYDIFDSNGNNWAGSKTIRQVNSIDATEPQTKPGGSSSASDGGSSSEASANGANGKKNAGSAPVSPVTAIAISAFLILINFF
;
A
#
# COMPACT_ATOMS: atom_id res chain seq x y z
N MET A 1 -0.11 -19.76 77.01
CA MET A 1 0.24 -18.31 76.96
C MET A 1 1.35 -18.16 75.93
N ARG A 2 1.19 -17.62 74.73
CA ARG A 2 0.12 -16.89 74.01
C ARG A 2 0.31 -17.29 72.52
N GLU A 3 -0.67 -17.97 71.95
CA GLU A 3 -1.64 -17.42 70.95
C GLU A 3 -1.05 -17.31 69.53
N ILE A 4 -1.29 -18.32 68.68
CA ILE A 4 -2.46 -18.45 67.77
C ILE A 4 -2.49 -17.34 66.72
N ARG A 5 -1.91 -17.62 65.55
CA ARG A 5 -2.36 -17.08 64.25
C ARG A 5 -2.22 -18.16 63.18
N GLN A 6 -3.15 -19.11 63.23
CA GLN A 6 -3.50 -19.99 62.14
C GLN A 6 -5.02 -19.87 61.95
N HIS A 7 -5.44 -19.86 60.69
CA HIS A 7 -6.82 -19.81 60.19
C HIS A 7 -7.46 -18.42 60.05
N LEU A 8 -7.18 -17.77 58.92
CA LEU A 8 -8.28 -17.44 58.02
C LEU A 8 -7.90 -17.90 56.60
N LEU A 9 -8.52 -19.02 56.23
CA LEU A 9 -8.55 -19.56 54.88
C LEU A 9 -9.35 -18.58 53.99
N SER A 10 -8.99 -18.60 52.71
CA SER A 10 -9.93 -18.48 51.59
C SER A 10 -10.62 -17.14 51.38
N PHE A 11 -9.94 -16.23 50.67
CA PHE A 11 -10.59 -15.62 49.51
C PHE A 11 -9.68 -15.73 48.30
N LEU A 12 -10.17 -16.55 47.39
CA LEU A 12 -9.73 -16.83 46.05
C LEU A 12 -9.50 -15.51 45.29
N LEU A 13 -8.24 -15.10 45.11
CA LEU A 13 -7.85 -14.15 44.07
C LEU A 13 -6.95 -14.89 43.08
N LEU A 14 -7.55 -15.93 42.49
CA LEU A 14 -7.15 -16.42 41.18
C LEU A 14 -7.66 -15.36 40.19
N PHE A 15 -6.96 -14.23 40.05
CA PHE A 15 -7.06 -13.46 38.82
C PHE A 15 -6.38 -14.32 37.76
N LEU A 16 -7.14 -15.25 37.17
CA LEU A 16 -6.91 -15.60 35.79
C LEU A 16 -6.99 -14.27 35.04
N GLY A 17 -5.82 -13.72 34.72
CA GLY A 17 -5.69 -12.75 33.64
C GLY A 17 -6.13 -13.46 32.37
N CYS A 18 -7.45 -13.56 32.18
CA CYS A 18 -8.02 -13.77 30.86
C CYS A 18 -7.67 -12.48 30.12
N ALA A 19 -6.48 -12.46 29.51
CA ALA A 19 -6.23 -11.55 28.41
C ALA A 19 -7.28 -11.91 27.37
N CYS A 20 -8.45 -11.26 27.46
CA CYS A 20 -9.33 -11.13 26.32
C CYS A 20 -8.48 -10.41 25.28
N VAL A 21 -7.80 -11.18 24.44
CA VAL A 21 -7.32 -10.67 23.16
C VAL A 21 -8.61 -10.28 22.45
N ALA A 22 -8.96 -9.00 22.55
CA ALA A 22 -10.02 -8.43 21.75
C ALA A 22 -9.54 -8.60 20.31
N ARG A 23 -9.95 -9.69 19.67
CA ARG A 23 -9.69 -9.91 18.25
C ARG A 23 -10.51 -8.85 17.52
N GLY A 24 -9.84 -7.83 17.01
CA GLY A 24 -10.44 -6.83 16.15
C GLY A 24 -10.53 -7.36 14.72
N TYR A 25 -11.46 -6.82 13.95
CA TYR A 25 -11.38 -6.89 12.50
C TYR A 25 -10.24 -5.97 12.02
N VAL A 26 -9.71 -6.20 10.83
CA VAL A 26 -8.73 -5.28 10.24
C VAL A 26 -9.45 -4.00 9.79
N ASN A 27 -9.09 -2.88 10.41
CA ASN A 27 -9.70 -1.59 10.11
C ASN A 27 -9.08 -0.99 8.85
N PRO A 28 -9.84 -0.35 7.96
CA PRO A 28 -9.25 0.47 6.91
C PRO A 28 -8.39 1.61 7.49
N ILE A 29 -7.31 1.94 6.78
CA ILE A 29 -6.55 3.18 7.00
C ILE A 29 -7.08 4.25 6.04
N GLU A 30 -7.34 5.43 6.57
CA GLU A 30 -7.86 6.59 5.85
C GLU A 30 -6.86 7.76 5.91
N VAL A 31 -7.09 8.79 5.10
CA VAL A 31 -6.31 10.03 5.13
C VAL A 31 -7.11 11.12 5.82
N GLU A 32 -6.52 11.75 6.84
CA GLU A 32 -7.06 12.94 7.50
C GLU A 32 -5.98 14.03 7.55
N GLY A 33 -6.15 15.07 6.73
CA GLY A 33 -5.11 16.08 6.52
C GLY A 33 -3.81 15.43 6.05
N LYS A 34 -2.72 15.70 6.76
CA LYS A 34 -1.38 15.18 6.45
C LYS A 34 -1.03 13.84 7.11
N HIS A 35 -2.03 13.13 7.67
CA HIS A 35 -1.79 11.89 8.40
C HIS A 35 -2.63 10.73 7.86
N PHE A 36 -2.05 9.53 7.88
CA PHE A 36 -2.82 8.30 7.82
C PHE A 36 -3.41 8.01 9.20
N ILE A 37 -4.68 7.63 9.25
CA ILE A 37 -5.43 7.37 10.49
C ILE A 37 -6.16 6.03 10.38
N ASP A 38 -6.14 5.25 11.46
CA ASP A 38 -7.01 4.07 11.57
C ASP A 38 -8.48 4.52 11.67
N SER A 39 -9.30 4.08 10.72
CA SER A 39 -10.69 4.56 10.54
C SER A 39 -11.59 4.36 11.76
N VAL A 40 -11.28 3.41 12.65
CA VAL A 40 -12.11 3.05 13.81
C VAL A 40 -11.54 3.62 15.11
N THR A 41 -10.26 3.39 15.38
CA THR A 41 -9.60 3.82 16.62
C THR A 41 -9.20 5.29 16.60
N LYS A 42 -9.15 5.90 15.40
CA LYS A 42 -8.70 7.27 15.15
C LYS A 42 -7.27 7.54 15.61
N GLN A 43 -6.46 6.49 15.74
CA GLN A 43 -5.03 6.62 16.02
C GLN A 43 -4.26 6.90 14.73
N PRO A 44 -3.18 7.70 14.78
CA PRO A 44 -2.30 7.88 13.64
C PRO A 44 -1.63 6.56 13.27
N PHE A 45 -1.58 6.29 11.97
CA PHE A 45 -0.92 5.13 11.39
C PHE A 45 0.42 5.55 10.79
N TYR A 46 1.52 5.07 11.36
CA TYR A 46 2.85 5.26 10.82
C TYR A 46 3.31 3.97 10.12
N ILE A 47 3.73 4.12 8.87
CA ILE A 47 4.24 3.03 8.03
C ILE A 47 5.58 2.59 8.58
N LYS A 48 5.69 1.33 9.00
CA LYS A 48 6.93 0.64 9.28
C LYS A 48 6.97 -0.59 8.41
N GLY A 49 7.60 -0.46 7.24
CA GLY A 49 7.41 -1.42 6.16
C GLY A 49 8.67 -1.84 5.42
N VAL A 50 8.46 -2.71 4.44
CA VAL A 50 9.47 -3.25 3.53
C VAL A 50 8.85 -3.38 2.14
N ASP A 51 9.62 -3.09 1.11
CA ASP A 51 9.20 -3.34 -0.27
C ASP A 51 9.34 -4.83 -0.59
N TYR A 52 8.26 -5.44 -1.11
CA TYR A 52 8.11 -6.88 -1.29
C TYR A 52 7.73 -7.21 -2.73
N GLN A 53 8.70 -7.59 -3.54
CA GLN A 53 8.47 -8.07 -4.89
C GLN A 53 9.51 -9.15 -5.26
N PRO A 54 9.33 -10.40 -4.77
CA PRO A 54 10.24 -11.50 -5.10
C PRO A 54 10.43 -11.66 -6.61
N GLY A 55 11.69 -11.66 -7.07
CA GLY A 55 12.02 -11.69 -8.51
C GLY A 55 12.04 -10.30 -9.19
N GLY A 56 11.70 -9.25 -8.46
CA GLY A 56 11.57 -7.89 -8.98
C GLY A 56 10.28 -7.67 -9.77
N SER A 57 10.04 -6.42 -10.18
CA SER A 57 8.80 -6.03 -10.87
C SER A 57 8.59 -6.76 -12.20
N SER A 58 9.67 -7.24 -12.82
CA SER A 58 9.65 -7.92 -14.13
C SER A 58 9.26 -9.41 -14.06
N ASP A 59 9.17 -9.98 -12.86
CA ASP A 59 8.88 -11.41 -12.68
C ASP A 59 7.38 -11.73 -12.54
N VAL A 60 6.52 -10.72 -12.69
CA VAL A 60 5.07 -10.93 -12.81
C VAL A 60 4.73 -11.56 -14.17
N THR A 61 3.97 -12.65 -14.14
CA THR A 61 3.58 -13.42 -15.32
C THR A 61 2.06 -13.66 -15.35
N SER A 62 1.59 -14.33 -16.41
CA SER A 62 0.19 -14.78 -16.51
C SER A 62 -0.23 -15.71 -15.37
N ASP A 63 0.71 -16.40 -14.73
CA ASP A 63 0.44 -17.51 -13.82
C ASP A 63 1.02 -17.30 -12.41
N LYS A 64 1.77 -16.20 -12.19
CA LYS A 64 2.45 -15.96 -10.92
C LYS A 64 2.70 -14.47 -10.67
N ASP A 65 2.47 -14.05 -9.44
CA ASP A 65 2.92 -12.79 -8.85
C ASP A 65 3.26 -12.98 -7.34
N PRO A 66 3.67 -11.93 -6.59
CA PRO A 66 4.02 -12.06 -5.18
C PRO A 66 2.91 -12.54 -4.23
N LEU A 67 1.64 -12.44 -4.63
CA LEU A 67 0.49 -12.74 -3.77
C LEU A 67 -0.34 -13.94 -4.26
N SER A 68 -0.02 -14.50 -5.43
CA SER A 68 -0.76 -15.60 -6.03
C SER A 68 -0.43 -16.99 -5.48
N ASP A 69 0.64 -17.12 -4.69
CA ASP A 69 1.06 -18.38 -4.07
C ASP A 69 0.92 -18.31 -2.53
N PRO A 70 -0.13 -18.90 -1.95
CA PRO A 70 -0.36 -18.89 -0.51
C PRO A 70 0.78 -19.47 0.33
N ASP A 71 1.47 -20.53 -0.14
CA ASP A 71 2.51 -21.19 0.66
C ASP A 71 3.75 -20.27 0.78
N THR A 72 4.11 -19.61 -0.31
CA THR A 72 5.14 -18.56 -0.35
C THR A 72 4.74 -17.38 0.54
N CYS A 73 3.48 -16.94 0.47
CA CYS A 73 2.98 -15.87 1.34
C CYS A 73 3.12 -16.21 2.83
N VAL A 74 2.75 -17.43 3.26
CA VAL A 74 2.85 -17.82 4.68
C VAL A 74 4.29 -17.78 5.17
N ARG A 75 5.24 -18.24 4.35
CA ARG A 75 6.68 -18.19 4.66
C ARG A 75 7.13 -16.75 4.91
N ASP A 76 6.76 -15.83 4.03
CA ASP A 76 7.26 -14.45 4.09
C ASP A 76 6.54 -13.63 5.16
N ILE A 77 5.24 -13.84 5.38
CA ILE A 77 4.46 -13.18 6.45
C ILE A 77 5.02 -13.50 7.83
N VAL A 78 5.47 -14.73 8.06
CA VAL A 78 6.17 -15.11 9.30
C VAL A 78 7.39 -14.22 9.53
N LEU A 79 8.17 -13.95 8.49
CA LEU A 79 9.36 -13.10 8.56
C LEU A 79 9.02 -11.61 8.68
N PHE A 80 7.92 -11.16 8.07
CA PHE A 80 7.38 -9.81 8.27
C PHE A 80 7.01 -9.57 9.74
N GLN A 81 6.37 -10.55 10.38
CA GLN A 81 6.05 -10.46 11.80
C GLN A 81 7.28 -10.51 12.70
N GLU A 82 8.33 -11.24 12.28
CA GLU A 82 9.61 -11.25 12.98
C GLU A 82 10.32 -9.89 12.92
N LEU A 83 10.26 -9.18 11.77
CA LEU A 83 10.70 -7.78 11.64
C LEU A 83 9.78 -6.81 12.39
N GLY A 84 8.56 -7.24 12.71
CA GLY A 84 7.53 -6.43 13.36
C GLY A 84 6.98 -5.33 12.45
N ILE A 85 7.01 -5.51 11.13
CA ILE A 85 6.49 -4.54 10.16
C ILE A 85 4.96 -4.57 10.11
N ASN A 86 4.36 -3.46 9.68
CA ASN A 86 2.90 -3.34 9.54
C ASN A 86 2.45 -3.08 8.09
N THR A 87 3.38 -2.84 7.16
CA THR A 87 3.06 -2.48 5.79
C THR A 87 4.06 -3.11 4.83
N ILE A 88 3.59 -3.62 3.71
CA ILE A 88 4.42 -3.96 2.56
C ILE A 88 4.02 -3.12 1.36
N ARG A 89 4.96 -2.87 0.46
CA ARG A 89 4.68 -2.32 -0.86
C ARG A 89 4.95 -3.37 -1.93
N ILE A 90 4.06 -3.47 -2.91
CA ILE A 90 4.21 -4.37 -4.05
C ILE A 90 4.14 -3.53 -5.32
N TYR A 91 5.11 -3.74 -6.23
CA TYR A 91 5.28 -2.93 -7.43
C TYR A 91 4.40 -3.38 -8.60
N SER A 92 3.98 -4.64 -8.60
CA SER A 92 3.14 -5.19 -9.68
C SER A 92 2.51 -6.52 -9.27
N VAL A 93 1.27 -6.71 -9.71
CA VAL A 93 0.50 -7.97 -9.60
C VAL A 93 -0.18 -8.26 -10.93
N ASN A 94 -0.63 -9.50 -11.12
CA ASN A 94 -1.53 -9.83 -12.21
C ASN A 94 -2.97 -9.90 -11.66
N PRO A 95 -3.86 -8.96 -12.02
CA PRO A 95 -5.20 -8.91 -11.45
C PRO A 95 -6.13 -10.06 -11.88
N ASP A 96 -5.72 -10.89 -12.85
CA ASP A 96 -6.48 -12.08 -13.25
C ASP A 96 -6.22 -13.31 -12.34
N LEU A 97 -5.25 -13.21 -11.40
CA LEU A 97 -4.93 -14.26 -10.43
C LEU A 97 -5.75 -14.13 -9.13
N ASP A 98 -5.87 -15.22 -8.39
CA ASP A 98 -6.50 -15.23 -7.07
C ASP A 98 -5.49 -14.80 -5.99
N HIS A 99 -5.84 -13.76 -5.22
CA HIS A 99 -5.04 -13.23 -4.10
C HIS A 99 -5.74 -13.36 -2.74
N ASP A 100 -6.94 -13.94 -2.70
CA ASP A 100 -7.85 -13.89 -1.55
C ASP A 100 -7.19 -14.49 -0.31
N LYS A 101 -6.53 -15.65 -0.46
CA LYS A 101 -5.90 -16.35 0.66
C LYS A 101 -4.69 -15.58 1.21
N CYS A 102 -3.83 -15.05 0.33
CA CYS A 102 -2.66 -14.29 0.76
C CYS A 102 -3.07 -12.96 1.43
N MET A 103 -4.04 -12.25 0.86
CA MET A 103 -4.58 -11.01 1.46
C MET A 103 -5.28 -11.27 2.79
N SER A 104 -5.97 -12.42 2.94
CA SER A 104 -6.55 -12.85 4.21
C SER A 104 -5.46 -13.12 5.27
N LEU A 105 -4.37 -13.78 4.90
CA LEU A 105 -3.25 -14.05 5.80
C LEU A 105 -2.51 -12.76 6.22
N LEU A 106 -2.28 -11.83 5.30
CA LEU A 106 -1.71 -10.50 5.59
C LEU A 106 -2.61 -9.74 6.56
N ALA A 107 -3.92 -9.71 6.31
CA ALA A 107 -4.90 -9.07 7.17
C ALA A 107 -4.91 -9.69 8.58
N ALA A 108 -4.92 -11.03 8.67
CA ALA A 108 -4.86 -11.75 9.95
C ALA A 108 -3.56 -11.44 10.72
N ALA A 109 -2.45 -11.26 10.00
CA ALA A 109 -1.14 -10.90 10.55
C ALA A 109 -1.01 -9.42 10.94
N GLY A 110 -1.97 -8.57 10.56
CA GLY A 110 -1.96 -7.13 10.83
C GLY A 110 -1.08 -6.34 9.85
N ILE A 111 -0.91 -6.85 8.63
CA ILE A 111 -0.06 -6.26 7.59
C ILE A 111 -0.93 -5.65 6.50
N TYR A 112 -0.63 -4.40 6.20
CA TYR A 112 -1.25 -3.62 5.14
C TYR A 112 -0.43 -3.66 3.85
N LEU A 113 -1.09 -3.41 2.73
CA LEU A 113 -0.51 -3.38 1.40
C LEU A 113 -0.65 -1.98 0.78
N ILE A 114 0.46 -1.42 0.29
CA ILE A 114 0.43 -0.35 -0.72
C ILE A 114 0.76 -0.98 -2.06
N LEU A 115 -0.11 -0.80 -3.05
CA LEU A 115 0.00 -1.49 -4.34
C LEU A 115 0.18 -0.49 -5.49
N ASP A 116 1.24 -0.64 -6.26
CA ASP A 116 1.40 0.06 -7.52
C ASP A 116 0.47 -0.56 -8.59
N VAL A 117 -0.21 0.29 -9.37
CA VAL A 117 -1.16 -0.17 -10.41
C VAL A 117 -0.54 -0.33 -11.79
N ASN A 118 0.75 -0.05 -11.92
CA ASN A 118 1.49 -0.21 -13.17
C ASN A 118 2.29 -1.51 -13.13
N SER A 119 2.53 -2.12 -14.28
CA SER A 119 3.41 -3.28 -14.42
C SER A 119 4.36 -3.07 -15.61
N PRO A 120 5.52 -3.76 -15.65
CA PRO A 120 6.44 -3.64 -16.78
C PRO A 120 5.91 -4.30 -18.07
N LEU A 121 4.74 -4.94 -18.03
CA LEU A 121 4.14 -5.60 -19.19
C LEU A 121 3.58 -4.58 -20.18
N GLU A 122 3.44 -5.02 -21.44
CA GLU A 122 2.93 -4.19 -22.53
C GLU A 122 1.52 -3.69 -22.23
N ASN A 123 1.26 -2.41 -22.48
CA ASN A 123 0.00 -1.72 -22.22
C ASN A 123 -0.41 -1.64 -20.74
N GLN A 124 0.48 -1.97 -19.79
CA GLN A 124 0.18 -1.95 -18.35
C GLN A 124 0.97 -0.87 -17.58
N HIS A 125 1.58 0.07 -18.30
CA HIS A 125 2.30 1.19 -17.70
C HIS A 125 2.17 2.47 -18.53
N LEU A 126 2.36 3.60 -17.85
CA LEU A 126 2.52 4.89 -18.50
C LEU A 126 3.98 5.10 -18.95
N ASN A 127 4.20 5.26 -20.26
CA ASN A 127 5.52 5.59 -20.79
C ASN A 127 5.89 7.03 -20.40
N ARG A 128 7.02 7.21 -19.72
CA ARG A 128 7.47 8.52 -19.22
C ARG A 128 7.81 9.55 -20.29
N TYR A 129 8.24 9.13 -21.48
CA TYR A 129 8.70 10.01 -22.55
C TYR A 129 7.62 10.30 -23.59
N GLU A 130 6.71 9.34 -23.76
CA GLU A 130 5.60 9.39 -24.70
C GLU A 130 4.28 8.97 -24.03
N PRO A 131 3.85 9.62 -22.94
CA PRO A 131 2.67 9.19 -22.18
C PRO A 131 1.38 9.21 -23.00
N TRP A 132 1.29 10.03 -24.05
CA TRP A 132 0.15 10.08 -24.97
C TRP A 132 -0.06 8.79 -25.78
N THR A 133 0.95 7.93 -25.90
CA THR A 133 0.81 6.65 -26.62
C THR A 133 0.28 5.54 -25.72
N THR A 134 0.46 5.67 -24.39
CA THR A 134 0.19 4.62 -23.41
C THR A 134 -0.97 4.95 -22.47
N TYR A 135 -1.29 6.23 -22.26
CA TYR A 135 -2.53 6.63 -21.63
C TYR A 135 -3.70 6.45 -22.60
N ASN A 136 -4.29 5.25 -22.58
CA ASN A 136 -5.38 4.81 -23.44
C ASN A 136 -6.31 3.85 -22.67
N GLU A 137 -7.41 3.43 -23.30
CA GLU A 137 -8.43 2.58 -22.65
C GLU A 137 -7.89 1.22 -22.18
N ILE A 138 -6.92 0.63 -22.90
CA ILE A 138 -6.34 -0.68 -22.53
C ILE A 138 -5.54 -0.56 -21.23
N TYR A 139 -4.74 0.49 -21.11
CA TYR A 139 -4.00 0.78 -19.88
C TYR A 139 -4.94 1.08 -18.71
N LEU A 140 -5.96 1.91 -18.94
CA LEU A 140 -6.94 2.22 -17.90
C LEU A 140 -7.75 0.99 -17.46
N GLU A 141 -8.10 0.09 -18.38
CA GLU A 141 -8.74 -1.18 -18.04
C GLU A 141 -7.87 -1.99 -17.07
N HIS A 142 -6.57 -2.12 -17.33
CA HIS A 142 -5.64 -2.81 -16.43
C HIS A 142 -5.59 -2.15 -15.05
N VAL A 143 -5.40 -0.83 -15.00
CA VAL A 143 -5.38 -0.06 -13.74
C VAL A 143 -6.65 -0.31 -12.94
N PHE A 144 -7.81 -0.26 -13.58
CA PHE A 144 -9.09 -0.49 -12.92
C PHE A 144 -9.31 -1.95 -12.51
N LYS A 145 -8.77 -2.94 -13.22
CA LYS A 145 -8.78 -4.34 -12.78
C LYS A 145 -8.02 -4.53 -11.47
N VAL A 146 -6.82 -3.94 -11.37
CA VAL A 146 -6.04 -3.95 -10.12
C VAL A 146 -6.82 -3.27 -8.99
N VAL A 147 -7.36 -2.07 -9.24
CA VAL A 147 -8.14 -1.34 -8.25
C VAL A 147 -9.38 -2.12 -7.81
N GLU A 148 -10.17 -2.65 -8.75
CA GLU A 148 -11.41 -3.38 -8.46
C GLU A 148 -11.14 -4.59 -7.59
N GLN A 149 -10.20 -5.46 -7.97
CA GLN A 149 -9.88 -6.66 -7.22
C GLN A 149 -9.39 -6.34 -5.80
N PHE A 150 -8.47 -5.38 -5.65
CA PHE A 150 -7.85 -5.09 -4.35
C PHE A 150 -8.64 -4.12 -3.46
N SER A 151 -9.68 -3.46 -4.00
CA SER A 151 -10.48 -2.50 -3.24
C SER A 151 -11.31 -3.12 -2.11
N HIS A 152 -11.57 -4.43 -2.22
CA HIS A 152 -12.42 -5.17 -1.30
C HIS A 152 -11.71 -5.64 -0.02
N TYR A 153 -10.37 -5.53 0.04
CA TYR A 153 -9.61 -5.83 1.25
C TYR A 153 -9.42 -4.57 2.09
N ASN A 154 -9.79 -4.62 3.37
CA ASN A 154 -9.58 -3.52 4.30
C ASN A 154 -8.09 -3.23 4.54
N ASN A 155 -7.22 -4.23 4.40
CA ASN A 155 -5.77 -4.06 4.53
C ASN A 155 -5.07 -3.53 3.27
N THR A 156 -5.79 -3.20 2.19
CA THR A 156 -5.23 -2.38 1.10
C THR A 156 -5.13 -0.93 1.58
N LEU A 157 -3.95 -0.49 2.02
CA LEU A 157 -3.75 0.86 2.56
C LEU A 157 -3.96 1.92 1.50
N GLY A 158 -3.44 1.72 0.28
CA GLY A 158 -3.53 2.69 -0.79
C GLY A 158 -2.94 2.19 -2.10
N PHE A 159 -3.13 2.96 -3.16
CA PHE A 159 -2.58 2.67 -4.48
C PHE A 159 -1.58 3.73 -4.93
N PHE A 160 -0.48 3.32 -5.55
CA PHE A 160 0.38 4.22 -6.30
C PHE A 160 -0.04 4.28 -7.76
N ALA A 161 -0.50 5.45 -8.23
CA ALA A 161 -0.84 5.71 -9.62
C ALA A 161 0.38 5.67 -10.57
N GLY A 162 1.59 5.80 -10.01
CA GLY A 162 2.84 5.72 -10.74
C GLY A 162 4.04 5.73 -9.81
N ASN A 163 5.13 5.15 -10.31
CA ASN A 163 6.43 5.09 -9.63
C ASN A 163 7.51 5.67 -10.55
N GLU A 164 8.16 6.74 -10.11
CA GLU A 164 9.30 7.36 -10.79
C GLU A 164 9.11 7.62 -12.30
N ILE A 165 7.88 7.93 -12.71
CA ILE A 165 7.56 8.26 -14.11
C ILE A 165 8.29 9.56 -14.47
N ILE A 166 8.25 10.55 -13.59
CA ILE A 166 9.05 11.77 -13.70
C ILE A 166 10.36 11.54 -12.94
N ASN A 167 11.46 11.34 -13.66
CA ASN A 167 12.78 11.14 -13.07
C ASN A 167 13.93 11.80 -13.85
N ASP A 168 13.63 12.54 -14.92
CA ASP A 168 14.60 13.31 -15.69
C ASP A 168 13.94 14.52 -16.36
N GLU A 169 14.75 15.35 -17.04
CA GLU A 169 14.27 16.58 -17.68
C GLU A 169 13.20 16.32 -18.75
N GLU A 170 13.34 15.23 -19.52
CA GLU A 170 12.44 14.96 -20.65
C GLU A 170 11.09 14.42 -20.20
N SER A 171 11.08 13.51 -19.21
CA SER A 171 9.86 13.03 -18.58
C SER A 171 9.14 14.16 -17.82
N ALA A 172 9.88 15.01 -17.11
CA ALA A 172 9.33 16.15 -16.37
C ALA A 172 8.61 17.18 -17.25
N LYS A 173 8.98 17.30 -18.54
CA LYS A 173 8.31 18.20 -19.50
C LYS A 173 6.98 17.66 -20.01
N ARG A 174 6.70 16.35 -19.88
CA ARG A 174 5.63 15.68 -20.67
C ARG A 174 4.67 14.85 -19.82
N ALA A 175 5.17 14.11 -18.85
CA ALA A 175 4.40 13.17 -18.05
C ALA A 175 3.52 13.75 -16.93
N PRO A 176 3.82 14.92 -16.30
CA PRO A 176 3.05 15.36 -15.12
C PRO A 176 1.54 15.43 -15.33
N PRO A 177 0.99 15.98 -16.44
CA PRO A 177 -0.46 16.03 -16.65
C PRO A 177 -1.09 14.64 -16.73
N TYR A 178 -0.38 13.65 -17.29
CA TYR A 178 -0.89 12.29 -17.44
C TYR A 178 -0.90 11.53 -16.11
N VAL A 179 0.14 11.69 -15.28
CA VAL A 179 0.14 11.15 -13.92
C VAL A 179 -1.07 11.68 -13.13
N LYS A 180 -1.31 12.98 -13.23
CA LYS A 180 -2.43 13.63 -12.56
C LYS A 180 -3.80 13.15 -13.09
N ALA A 181 -3.90 12.85 -14.38
CA ALA A 181 -5.10 12.25 -14.98
C ALA A 181 -5.34 10.81 -14.51
N VAL A 182 -4.29 9.99 -14.38
CA VAL A 182 -4.39 8.63 -13.82
C VAL A 182 -4.89 8.68 -12.37
N VAL A 183 -4.36 9.61 -11.55
CA VAL A 183 -4.83 9.83 -10.17
C VAL A 183 -6.33 10.16 -10.15
N ARG A 184 -6.77 11.15 -10.94
CA ARG A 184 -8.20 11.51 -11.05
C ARG A 184 -9.05 10.29 -11.40
N ASP A 185 -8.69 9.59 -12.46
CA ASP A 185 -9.49 8.49 -13.00
C ASP A 185 -9.58 7.31 -12.03
N MET A 186 -8.49 6.98 -11.33
CA MET A 186 -8.49 5.99 -10.26
C MET A 186 -9.41 6.39 -9.11
N LYS A 187 -9.35 7.65 -8.67
CA LYS A 187 -10.19 8.15 -7.58
C LYS A 187 -11.66 8.17 -7.95
N ASP A 188 -12.00 8.59 -9.17
CA ASP A 188 -13.37 8.55 -9.69
C ASP A 188 -13.89 7.10 -9.78
N TYR A 189 -13.05 6.15 -10.22
CA TYR A 189 -13.39 4.74 -10.25
C TYR A 189 -13.62 4.16 -8.84
N ILE A 190 -12.71 4.42 -7.90
CA ILE A 190 -12.84 3.98 -6.49
C ILE A 190 -14.12 4.55 -5.88
N LYS A 191 -14.41 5.83 -6.11
CA LYS A 191 -15.63 6.48 -5.61
C LYS A 191 -16.91 5.86 -6.17
N ALA A 192 -16.88 5.35 -7.41
CA ALA A 192 -18.02 4.72 -8.05
C ALA A 192 -18.22 3.25 -7.63
N HIS A 193 -17.14 2.51 -7.34
CA HIS A 193 -17.19 1.05 -7.23
C HIS A 193 -16.71 0.46 -5.89
N SER A 194 -15.95 1.19 -5.09
CA SER A 194 -15.48 0.73 -3.77
C SER A 194 -16.46 1.10 -2.65
N ALA A 195 -16.58 0.22 -1.65
CA ALA A 195 -17.39 0.46 -0.45
C ALA A 195 -16.72 1.41 0.56
N ARG A 196 -15.42 1.68 0.39
CA ARG A 196 -14.63 2.56 1.26
C ARG A 196 -13.73 3.48 0.42
N PRO A 197 -13.36 4.66 0.93
CA PRO A 197 -12.28 5.42 0.34
C PRO A 197 -10.98 4.60 0.41
N ILE A 198 -10.21 4.62 -0.68
CA ILE A 198 -8.87 4.05 -0.74
C ILE A 198 -8.00 5.15 -1.32
N PRO A 199 -6.99 5.62 -0.57
CA PRO A 199 -6.21 6.75 -1.03
C PRO A 199 -5.35 6.37 -2.25
N VAL A 200 -5.22 7.31 -3.18
CA VAL A 200 -4.38 7.20 -4.38
C VAL A 200 -3.26 8.22 -4.32
N GLY A 201 -2.02 7.74 -4.37
CA GLY A 201 -0.81 8.56 -4.31
C GLY A 201 0.13 8.35 -5.48
N TYR A 202 1.33 8.91 -5.35
CA TYR A 202 2.41 8.78 -6.33
C TYR A 202 3.75 8.57 -5.62
N SER A 203 4.60 7.69 -6.15
CA SER A 203 5.96 7.44 -5.63
C SER A 203 6.99 8.16 -6.50
N ALA A 204 7.72 9.11 -5.91
CA ALA A 204 8.64 9.99 -6.62
C ALA A 204 10.09 9.56 -6.48
N ALA A 205 10.85 9.78 -7.57
CA ALA A 205 12.29 9.52 -7.61
C ALA A 205 13.08 10.43 -6.65
N ASP A 206 14.28 9.98 -6.27
CA ASP A 206 15.21 10.73 -5.42
C ASP A 206 15.95 11.86 -6.20
N ASP A 207 15.19 12.69 -6.93
CA ASP A 207 15.71 13.84 -7.67
C ASP A 207 15.11 15.15 -7.13
N LEU A 208 15.96 15.96 -6.50
CA LEU A 208 15.57 17.23 -5.88
C LEU A 208 15.08 18.29 -6.88
N ASP A 209 15.45 18.21 -8.16
CA ASP A 209 15.02 19.17 -9.16
C ASP A 209 13.56 18.99 -9.59
N TYR A 210 13.01 17.79 -9.43
CA TYR A 210 11.63 17.47 -9.85
C TYR A 210 10.73 17.09 -8.69
N ARG A 211 11.24 16.39 -7.67
CA ARG A 211 10.42 15.77 -6.62
C ARG A 211 9.55 16.76 -5.85
N VAL A 212 10.11 17.91 -5.44
CA VAL A 212 9.35 18.93 -4.67
C VAL A 212 8.39 19.72 -5.55
N PRO A 213 8.79 20.24 -6.74
CA PRO A 213 7.82 20.82 -7.66
C PRO A 213 6.67 19.87 -8.04
N LEU A 214 6.98 18.56 -8.19
CA LEU A 214 6.00 17.55 -8.56
C LEU A 214 5.01 17.29 -7.44
N SER A 215 5.45 17.22 -6.18
CA SER A 215 4.53 17.05 -5.05
C SER A 215 3.54 18.22 -4.96
N SER A 216 4.00 19.47 -5.11
CA SER A 216 3.14 20.66 -5.15
C SER A 216 2.16 20.63 -6.32
N TYR A 217 2.58 20.14 -7.49
CA TYR A 217 1.70 20.04 -8.66
C TYR A 217 0.66 18.92 -8.51
N LEU A 218 1.03 17.76 -7.98
CA LEU A 218 0.09 16.65 -7.79
C LEU A 218 -0.87 16.89 -6.62
N GLU A 219 -0.46 17.66 -5.61
CA GLU A 219 -1.32 18.07 -4.49
C GLU A 219 -2.37 19.10 -4.90
N CYS A 220 -2.07 20.00 -5.83
CA CYS A 220 -3.00 21.09 -6.15
C CYS A 220 -4.24 20.60 -6.91
N CYS A 221 -5.32 21.39 -6.88
CA CYS A 221 -6.49 21.23 -7.74
C CYS A 221 -6.72 22.50 -8.58
N GLU A 222 -7.31 22.36 -9.77
CA GLU A 222 -7.72 23.52 -10.57
C GLU A 222 -9.03 24.10 -10.04
N ASN A 223 -9.97 23.20 -9.71
CA ASN A 223 -11.22 23.49 -9.03
C ASN A 223 -11.32 22.64 -7.77
N VAL A 224 -11.70 23.24 -6.64
CA VAL A 224 -11.79 22.54 -5.34
C VAL A 224 -12.84 21.42 -5.30
N ASP A 225 -13.76 21.41 -6.26
CA ASP A 225 -14.80 20.38 -6.39
C ASP A 225 -14.32 19.15 -7.20
N GLU A 226 -13.15 19.23 -7.84
CA GLU A 226 -12.56 18.15 -8.63
C GLU A 226 -11.58 17.33 -7.78
N ASP A 227 -11.78 16.01 -7.74
CA ASP A 227 -10.97 15.10 -6.94
C ASP A 227 -9.71 14.60 -7.68
N ILE A 228 -8.91 15.56 -8.18
CA ILE A 228 -7.72 15.34 -9.00
C ILE A 228 -6.40 15.42 -8.21
N SER A 229 -6.48 15.80 -6.95
CA SER A 229 -5.34 15.88 -6.02
C SER A 229 -4.97 14.49 -5.52
N VAL A 230 -3.67 14.19 -5.42
CA VAL A 230 -3.20 12.97 -4.73
C VAL A 230 -3.64 12.95 -3.26
N ASP A 231 -3.86 11.75 -2.73
CA ASP A 231 -4.19 11.54 -1.33
C ASP A 231 -2.96 11.36 -0.45
N PHE A 232 -1.82 10.94 -1.01
CA PHE A 232 -0.52 10.88 -0.35
C PHE A 232 0.62 10.97 -1.37
N TYR A 233 1.85 11.15 -0.86
CA TYR A 233 3.06 11.23 -1.67
C TYR A 233 4.19 10.37 -1.09
N GLY A 234 4.68 9.43 -1.88
CA GLY A 234 5.84 8.62 -1.59
C GLY A 234 7.11 9.30 -2.07
N VAL A 235 8.16 9.28 -1.24
CA VAL A 235 9.48 9.77 -1.59
C VAL A 235 10.49 8.62 -1.52
N ASN A 236 11.08 8.25 -2.65
CA ASN A 236 12.26 7.39 -2.63
C ASN A 236 13.44 8.23 -2.12
N SER A 237 14.13 7.76 -1.07
CA SER A 237 15.20 8.51 -0.39
C SER A 237 16.35 7.59 0.03
N TYR A 238 17.45 7.68 -0.72
CA TYR A 238 18.68 6.92 -0.46
C TYR A 238 19.80 7.83 0.07
N GLN A 239 19.45 9.01 0.58
CA GLN A 239 20.41 10.04 1.00
C GLN A 239 21.20 9.66 2.27
N TRP A 240 20.68 8.76 3.09
CA TRP A 240 21.35 8.29 4.31
C TRP A 240 22.13 6.99 4.06
N CYS A 241 23.45 7.09 3.93
CA CYS A 241 24.34 5.93 3.76
C CYS A 241 25.31 5.79 4.95
N GLY A 242 25.24 4.67 5.67
CA GLY A 242 26.10 4.39 6.83
C GLY A 242 25.75 5.23 8.06
N THR A 243 26.77 5.78 8.73
CA THR A 243 26.55 6.66 9.89
C THR A 243 26.43 8.11 9.41
N GLN A 244 25.27 8.72 9.64
CA GLN A 244 24.96 10.12 9.31
C GLN A 244 24.23 10.80 10.46
N THR A 245 23.98 12.10 10.32
CA THR A 245 23.01 12.88 11.09
C THR A 245 21.90 13.38 10.18
N MET A 246 20.87 14.04 10.74
CA MET A 246 19.82 14.71 9.97
C MET A 246 20.41 15.69 8.94
N GLU A 247 21.44 16.45 9.31
CA GLU A 247 22.08 17.46 8.46
C GLU A 247 23.01 16.84 7.41
N SER A 248 23.80 15.82 7.79
CA SER A 248 24.78 15.24 6.86
C SER A 248 24.12 14.32 5.82
N SER A 249 22.98 13.71 6.15
CA SER A 249 22.13 13.00 5.19
C SER A 249 21.29 13.93 4.32
N GLY A 250 20.97 15.13 4.82
CA GLY A 250 20.04 16.06 4.18
C GLY A 250 18.57 15.80 4.50
N TYR A 251 18.28 14.95 5.49
CA TYR A 251 16.90 14.73 5.99
C TYR A 251 16.32 15.99 6.64
N ASP A 252 17.15 16.87 7.21
CA ASP A 252 16.74 18.20 7.66
C ASP A 252 16.10 19.04 6.53
N LYS A 253 16.67 18.96 5.32
CA LYS A 253 16.14 19.63 4.13
C LYS A 253 14.87 18.97 3.62
N LEU A 254 14.74 17.65 3.77
CA LEU A 254 13.49 16.94 3.44
C LEU A 254 12.35 17.38 4.35
N VAL A 255 12.60 17.46 5.66
CA VAL A 255 11.62 17.98 6.63
C VAL A 255 11.20 19.40 6.24
N GLU A 256 12.16 20.28 5.94
CA GLU A 256 11.85 21.66 5.54
C GLU A 256 11.04 21.73 4.24
N ALA A 257 11.32 20.87 3.26
CA ALA A 257 10.62 20.83 1.98
C ALA A 257 9.15 20.42 2.10
N TYR A 258 8.82 19.53 3.04
CA TYR A 258 7.48 18.95 3.16
C TYR A 258 6.69 19.40 4.40
N LYS A 259 7.25 20.23 5.29
CA LYS A 259 6.54 20.67 6.51
C LYS A 259 5.16 21.29 6.25
N ASN A 260 5.00 21.98 5.13
CA ASN A 260 3.76 22.65 4.71
C ASN A 260 2.91 21.81 3.75
N TYR A 261 3.35 20.61 3.38
CA TYR A 261 2.57 19.70 2.55
C TYR A 261 1.32 19.26 3.34
N THR A 262 0.18 19.23 2.66
CA THR A 262 -1.15 19.02 3.24
C THR A 262 -1.59 17.57 3.21
N LYS A 263 -0.87 16.71 2.49
CA LYS A 263 -1.12 15.26 2.38
C LYS A 263 -0.08 14.46 3.19
N PRO A 264 -0.37 13.20 3.58
CA PRO A 264 0.64 12.31 4.11
C PRO A 264 1.79 12.16 3.13
N VAL A 265 3.00 12.35 3.63
CA VAL A 265 4.24 12.05 2.93
C VAL A 265 5.01 10.99 3.71
N PHE A 266 5.65 10.05 3.04
CA PHE A 266 6.46 9.01 3.68
C PHE A 266 7.59 8.57 2.75
N PHE A 267 8.57 7.84 3.28
CA PHE A 267 9.59 7.25 2.42
C PHE A 267 9.03 5.98 1.78
N SER A 268 8.66 6.06 0.50
CA SER A 268 8.18 4.92 -0.27
C SER A 268 9.28 3.89 -0.50
N GLU A 269 10.55 4.32 -0.43
CA GLU A 269 11.74 3.48 -0.38
C GLU A 269 12.83 4.20 0.43
N PHE A 270 13.56 3.46 1.27
CA PHE A 270 14.82 3.91 1.87
C PHE A 270 15.75 2.72 2.18
N GLY A 271 17.00 3.02 2.53
CA GLY A 271 17.98 2.02 2.99
C GLY A 271 19.17 1.87 2.06
N CYS A 272 19.94 2.95 1.88
CA CYS A 272 21.13 3.00 1.01
C CYS A 272 22.12 1.86 1.28
N ASN A 273 22.50 1.12 0.23
CA ASN A 273 23.41 -0.01 0.32
C ASN A 273 24.89 0.30 0.00
N LYS A 274 25.30 1.58 -0.05
CA LYS A 274 26.71 1.97 -0.29
C LYS A 274 27.67 1.52 0.81
N VAL A 275 27.16 1.25 2.02
CA VAL A 275 27.93 0.70 3.15
C VAL A 275 27.20 -0.55 3.63
N LEU A 276 27.88 -1.70 3.55
CA LEU A 276 27.33 -3.01 3.91
C LEU A 276 28.07 -3.65 5.10
N PRO A 277 27.37 -4.45 5.94
CA PRO A 277 25.91 -4.58 6.00
C PRO A 277 25.25 -3.25 6.34
N ARG A 278 24.02 -3.03 5.87
CA ARG A 278 23.30 -1.78 6.15
C ARG A 278 23.07 -1.64 7.65
N GLN A 279 23.33 -0.45 8.15
CA GLN A 279 23.24 -0.18 9.59
C GLN A 279 21.83 0.28 10.00
N PHE A 280 21.03 0.81 9.08
CA PHE A 280 19.66 1.29 9.31
C PHE A 280 19.50 2.33 10.43
N ASN A 281 20.55 3.13 10.69
CA ASN A 281 20.51 4.20 11.70
C ASN A 281 19.47 5.28 11.37
N GLU A 282 19.13 5.43 10.08
CA GLU A 282 18.08 6.32 9.58
C GLU A 282 16.69 6.01 10.15
N ILE A 283 16.45 4.80 10.65
CA ILE A 283 15.19 4.45 11.31
C ILE A 283 15.00 5.26 12.60
N GLU A 284 16.07 5.47 13.39
CA GLU A 284 15.97 6.29 14.60
C GLU A 284 15.60 7.73 14.24
N ALA A 285 16.16 8.26 13.15
CA ALA A 285 15.82 9.58 12.63
C ALA A 285 14.37 9.62 12.11
N LEU A 286 13.95 8.66 11.28
CA LEU A 286 12.64 8.62 10.63
C LEU A 286 11.46 8.64 11.62
N TYR A 287 11.64 8.03 12.80
CA TYR A 287 10.64 8.03 13.88
C TYR A 287 11.00 8.99 15.03
N SER A 288 11.91 9.94 14.81
CA SER A 288 12.17 11.04 15.74
C SER A 288 11.10 12.11 15.63
N LYS A 289 11.01 13.00 16.63
CA LYS A 289 10.02 14.09 16.68
C LYS A 289 10.09 15.02 15.49
N GLU A 290 11.30 15.30 15.02
CA GLU A 290 11.55 16.16 13.87
C GLU A 290 11.00 15.57 12.58
N MET A 291 11.09 14.25 12.41
CA MET A 291 10.63 13.54 11.21
C MET A 291 9.15 13.20 11.27
N TYR A 292 8.65 12.59 12.36
CA TYR A 292 7.27 12.10 12.41
C TYR A 292 6.22 13.21 12.38
N ALA A 293 6.61 14.45 12.67
CA ALA A 293 5.76 15.63 12.53
C ALA A 293 5.43 15.95 11.05
N VAL A 294 6.23 15.44 10.11
CA VAL A 294 6.12 15.67 8.67
C VAL A 294 5.87 14.37 7.91
N PHE A 295 6.68 13.34 8.18
CA PHE A 295 6.64 12.06 7.48
C PHE A 295 5.87 11.00 8.26
N SER A 296 5.07 10.20 7.57
CA SER A 296 4.28 9.09 8.10
C SER A 296 5.03 7.76 8.11
N GLY A 297 6.35 7.78 8.33
CA GLY A 297 7.22 6.59 8.34
C GLY A 297 7.79 6.24 6.97
N GLY A 298 8.00 4.95 6.69
CA GLY A 298 8.50 4.49 5.40
C GLY A 298 8.77 2.99 5.27
N LEU A 299 9.20 2.59 4.07
CA LEU A 299 9.50 1.21 3.69
C LEU A 299 10.96 1.00 3.30
N VAL A 300 11.59 -0.06 3.83
CA VAL A 300 12.94 -0.45 3.44
C VAL A 300 12.93 -1.18 2.10
N TYR A 301 13.75 -0.73 1.17
CA TYR A 301 13.99 -1.41 -0.10
C TYR A 301 15.18 -2.38 0.06
N GLU A 302 15.05 -3.69 -0.12
CA GLU A 302 13.83 -4.49 -0.36
C GLU A 302 13.94 -5.86 0.34
N PHE A 303 12.86 -6.64 0.34
CA PHE A 303 12.82 -7.92 1.05
C PHE A 303 13.74 -8.98 0.44
N THR A 304 13.64 -9.26 -0.85
CA THR A 304 14.40 -10.34 -1.51
C THR A 304 15.73 -9.85 -2.07
N GLN A 305 16.74 -10.72 -1.98
CA GLN A 305 18.07 -10.46 -2.47
C GLN A 305 18.14 -10.65 -3.97
N GLU A 306 18.17 -9.54 -4.69
CA GLU A 306 18.33 -9.51 -6.14
C GLU A 306 19.76 -9.08 -6.54
N SER A 307 20.01 -8.95 -7.83
CA SER A 307 21.32 -8.53 -8.38
C SER A 307 21.78 -7.14 -7.92
N ASN A 308 20.85 -6.31 -7.43
CA ASN A 308 21.07 -4.94 -6.96
C ASN A 308 21.68 -4.84 -5.54
N ASN A 309 21.77 -5.95 -4.79
CA ASN A 309 22.30 -6.00 -3.42
C ASN A 309 21.49 -5.23 -2.36
N TYR A 310 20.17 -5.28 -2.43
CA TYR A 310 19.27 -4.65 -1.44
C TYR A 310 18.49 -5.62 -0.55
N GLY A 311 18.61 -6.93 -0.75
CA GLY A 311 17.78 -7.91 -0.03
C GLY A 311 18.02 -7.99 1.47
N LEU A 312 16.96 -8.36 2.18
CA LEU A 312 16.99 -8.81 3.57
C LEU A 312 17.08 -10.33 3.67
N VAL A 313 16.57 -11.06 2.67
CA VAL A 313 16.58 -12.52 2.61
C VAL A 313 17.00 -13.00 1.23
N GLU A 314 17.63 -14.17 1.16
CA GLU A 314 17.93 -14.86 -0.09
C GLU A 314 17.00 -16.08 -0.24
N LEU A 315 16.46 -16.28 -1.45
CA LEU A 315 15.56 -17.39 -1.77
C LEU A 315 16.31 -18.47 -2.54
N ASP A 316 16.17 -19.71 -2.10
CA ASP A 316 16.66 -20.88 -2.80
C ASP A 316 15.63 -21.40 -3.82
N SER A 317 16.09 -22.22 -4.78
CA SER A 317 15.24 -22.73 -5.87
C SER A 317 14.10 -23.64 -5.42
N ASP A 318 14.22 -24.24 -4.23
CA ASP A 318 13.18 -25.07 -3.60
C ASP A 318 12.22 -24.26 -2.71
N GLY A 319 12.39 -22.94 -2.66
CA GLY A 319 11.62 -22.01 -1.84
C GLY A 319 12.07 -21.91 -0.39
N ALA A 320 13.16 -22.58 0.01
CA ALA A 320 13.80 -22.28 1.28
C ALA A 320 14.30 -20.82 1.30
N VAL A 321 14.36 -20.22 2.48
CA VAL A 321 14.77 -18.83 2.65
C VAL A 321 15.88 -18.71 3.66
N ARG A 322 16.89 -17.91 3.35
CA ARG A 322 18.02 -17.62 4.22
C ARG A 322 18.02 -16.14 4.58
N LEU A 323 17.97 -15.83 5.87
CA LEU A 323 18.10 -14.46 6.35
C LEU A 323 19.49 -13.91 6.01
N LEU A 324 19.58 -12.61 5.74
CA LEU A 324 20.84 -11.90 5.57
C LEU A 324 21.15 -11.02 6.78
N LYS A 325 22.39 -10.55 6.87
CA LYS A 325 22.82 -9.67 7.98
C LYS A 325 21.99 -8.39 8.09
N ASP A 326 21.50 -7.90 6.96
CA ASP A 326 20.65 -6.73 6.91
C ASP A 326 19.29 -6.99 7.58
N PHE A 327 18.75 -8.21 7.52
CA PHE A 327 17.54 -8.59 8.27
C PHE A 327 17.76 -8.44 9.78
N ASP A 328 18.88 -8.96 10.30
CA ASP A 328 19.20 -8.87 11.73
C ASP A 328 19.36 -7.42 12.19
N MET A 329 20.02 -6.59 11.37
CA MET A 329 20.21 -5.17 11.65
C MET A 329 18.88 -4.41 11.63
N LEU A 330 18.06 -4.64 10.60
CA LEU A 330 16.75 -4.02 10.48
C LEU A 330 15.85 -4.40 11.66
N LYS A 331 15.77 -5.69 11.98
CA LYS A 331 15.00 -6.19 13.12
C LYS A 331 15.40 -5.49 14.42
N LYS A 332 16.70 -5.37 14.67
CA LYS A 332 17.22 -4.68 15.86
C LYS A 332 16.74 -3.23 15.96
N HIS A 333 16.70 -2.50 14.85
CA HIS A 333 16.18 -1.13 14.85
C HIS A 333 14.67 -1.12 15.08
N TYR A 334 13.90 -1.92 14.33
CA TYR A 334 12.45 -1.98 14.47
C TYR A 334 11.94 -2.48 15.82
N ASP A 335 12.66 -3.37 16.50
CA ASP A 335 12.35 -3.82 17.87
C ASP A 335 12.47 -2.67 18.89
N ASN A 336 13.36 -1.71 18.64
CA ASN A 336 13.61 -0.56 19.52
C ASN A 336 12.82 0.69 19.13
N THR A 337 12.25 0.72 17.92
CA THR A 337 11.42 1.83 17.44
C THR A 337 10.04 1.81 18.10
N LYS A 338 9.68 2.93 18.72
CA LYS A 338 8.31 3.20 19.16
C LYS A 338 7.61 4.04 18.11
N LEU A 339 6.48 3.56 17.61
CA LEU A 339 5.66 4.36 16.70
C LEU A 339 5.03 5.54 17.46
N PRO A 340 4.93 6.74 16.85
CA PRO A 340 4.33 7.91 17.48
C PRO A 340 2.86 7.67 17.82
N THR A 341 2.45 8.16 18.99
CA THR A 341 1.04 8.11 19.44
C THR A 341 0.27 9.36 19.02
N ALA A 342 -1.06 9.35 19.12
CA ALA A 342 -1.88 10.55 18.91
C ALA A 342 -1.45 11.74 19.79
N ASP A 343 -1.01 11.48 21.03
CA ASP A 343 -0.49 12.50 21.95
C ASP A 343 0.83 13.10 21.44
N ASP A 344 1.70 12.29 20.85
CA ASP A 344 2.98 12.74 20.29
C ASP A 344 2.74 13.65 19.07
N VAL A 345 1.86 13.22 18.16
CA VAL A 345 1.46 14.00 16.98
C VAL A 345 0.82 15.33 17.39
N THR A 346 -0.09 15.31 18.37
CA THR A 346 -0.74 16.53 18.87
C THR A 346 0.27 17.52 19.47
N LYS A 347 1.25 17.03 20.23
CA LYS A 347 2.32 17.87 20.81
C LYS A 347 3.26 18.42 19.74
N ALA A 348 3.55 17.63 18.70
CA ALA A 348 4.37 18.09 17.57
C ALA A 348 3.66 19.21 16.82
N ALA A 349 2.37 19.02 16.48
CA ALA A 349 1.55 20.04 15.80
C ALA A 349 1.42 21.34 16.61
N ALA A 350 1.29 21.25 17.94
CA ALA A 350 1.20 22.44 18.81
C ALA A 350 2.53 23.21 18.95
N ALA A 351 3.67 22.54 18.79
CA ALA A 351 5.00 23.15 18.86
C ALA A 351 5.35 23.93 17.58
N ASP A 352 4.72 23.60 16.47
CA ASP A 352 4.80 24.39 15.24
C ASP A 352 3.82 25.57 15.31
N SER A 353 4.31 26.72 15.74
CA SER A 353 3.53 27.95 15.90
C SER A 353 2.95 28.50 14.58
N SER A 354 3.34 27.95 13.43
CA SER A 354 2.72 28.24 12.13
C SER A 354 1.40 27.49 11.91
N VAL A 355 1.19 26.34 12.56
CA VAL A 355 0.01 25.46 12.39
C VAL A 355 -1.22 25.99 13.13
N LEU A 356 -1.05 26.65 14.28
CA LEU A 356 -2.17 27.23 15.05
C LEU A 356 -2.89 28.38 14.31
N GLY A 357 -2.22 29.05 13.37
CA GLY A 357 -2.80 30.05 12.48
C GLY A 357 -3.20 29.52 11.09
N GLN A 358 -2.93 28.24 10.81
CA GLN A 358 -3.10 27.60 9.49
C GLN A 358 -3.97 26.33 9.52
N LYS A 359 -4.67 26.02 10.61
CA LYS A 359 -5.62 24.88 10.65
C LYS A 359 -6.57 24.89 9.45
N ASP A 360 -7.15 26.04 9.13
CA ASP A 360 -8.05 26.21 7.97
C ASP A 360 -7.33 26.16 6.60
N ALA A 361 -6.00 26.28 6.56
CA ALA A 361 -5.18 26.28 5.35
C ALA A 361 -4.57 24.90 5.04
N LEU A 362 -4.25 24.11 6.08
CA LEU A 362 -3.78 22.72 5.95
C LEU A 362 -4.92 21.73 5.64
N GLU A 363 -6.18 22.13 5.88
CA GLU A 363 -7.37 21.35 5.51
C GLU A 363 -7.83 21.60 4.07
N LYS A 364 -7.31 22.63 3.39
CA LYS A 364 -7.74 23.00 2.04
C LYS A 364 -6.70 22.59 1.01
N VAL A 365 -7.15 21.82 0.02
CA VAL A 365 -6.36 21.47 -1.16
C VAL A 365 -5.88 22.78 -1.84
N PRO A 366 -4.56 22.96 -2.06
CA PRO A 366 -4.02 24.12 -2.75
C PRO A 366 -4.57 24.28 -4.18
N ILE A 367 -4.70 25.52 -4.64
CA ILE A 367 -5.02 25.81 -6.05
C ILE A 367 -3.75 25.74 -6.88
N CYS A 368 -3.84 25.15 -8.08
CA CYS A 368 -2.69 25.01 -8.96
C CYS A 368 -2.09 26.35 -9.40
N GLU A 369 -0.76 26.41 -9.38
CA GLU A 369 0.00 27.53 -9.93
C GLU A 369 0.02 27.48 -11.46
N LYS A 370 0.30 28.62 -12.09
CA LYS A 370 0.41 28.72 -13.56
C LYS A 370 1.63 27.99 -14.11
N SER A 371 2.63 27.70 -13.27
CA SER A 371 3.88 27.05 -13.65
C SER A 371 4.56 26.49 -12.41
N TYR A 372 5.26 25.38 -12.56
CA TYR A 372 6.10 24.79 -11.52
C TYR A 372 7.54 24.73 -12.03
N LYS A 373 8.51 24.90 -11.12
CA LYS A 373 9.93 24.81 -11.48
C LYS A 373 10.20 23.43 -12.11
N ASN A 374 10.90 23.41 -13.24
CA ASN A 374 11.34 22.21 -13.95
C ASN A 374 10.24 21.26 -14.45
N LEU A 375 8.94 21.64 -14.41
CA LEU A 375 7.84 20.79 -14.87
C LEU A 375 7.09 21.38 -16.07
N GLY A 376 6.74 20.53 -17.02
CA GLY A 376 5.80 20.84 -18.09
C GLY A 376 4.39 20.40 -17.71
N ILE A 377 3.50 21.38 -17.47
CA ILE A 377 2.12 21.12 -17.00
C ILE A 377 1.04 21.46 -18.04
N SER A 378 1.42 21.98 -19.21
CA SER A 378 0.49 22.48 -20.23
C SER A 378 0.05 21.42 -21.25
N GLY A 379 0.51 20.17 -21.09
CA GLY A 379 0.12 19.06 -21.93
C GLY A 379 -1.38 18.78 -21.81
N LYS A 380 -2.06 18.61 -22.94
CA LYS A 380 -3.48 18.20 -22.97
C LYS A 380 -3.56 16.68 -22.88
N VAL A 381 -4.31 16.19 -21.91
CA VAL A 381 -4.66 14.78 -21.78
C VAL A 381 -6.03 14.56 -22.40
N ALA A 382 -6.25 13.40 -23.02
CA ALA A 382 -7.55 13.07 -23.58
C ALA A 382 -8.57 12.87 -22.45
N ASP A 383 -9.72 13.53 -22.56
CA ASP A 383 -10.80 13.39 -21.60
C ASP A 383 -11.73 12.23 -21.95
N GLY A 384 -12.37 11.64 -20.93
CA GLY A 384 -13.44 10.67 -21.11
C GLY A 384 -13.01 9.22 -21.35
N LEU A 385 -11.72 8.92 -21.48
CA LEU A 385 -11.22 7.55 -21.69
C LEU A 385 -11.61 6.59 -20.56
N ALA A 386 -11.72 7.07 -19.33
CA ALA A 386 -12.16 6.28 -18.18
C ALA A 386 -13.69 6.17 -18.03
N SER A 387 -14.48 6.94 -18.79
CA SER A 387 -15.91 7.16 -18.49
C SER A 387 -16.74 5.88 -18.56
N ASP A 388 -16.47 5.01 -19.53
CA ASP A 388 -17.22 3.75 -19.67
C ASP A 388 -16.90 2.77 -18.53
N PHE A 389 -15.66 2.73 -18.06
CA PHE A 389 -15.25 1.91 -16.91
C PHE A 389 -15.83 2.45 -15.60
N ILE A 390 -15.76 3.76 -15.35
CA ILE A 390 -16.34 4.38 -14.14
C ILE A 390 -17.87 4.19 -14.07
N LYS A 391 -18.54 4.09 -15.22
CA LYS A 391 -19.98 3.87 -15.28
C LYS A 391 -20.37 2.41 -15.09
N ASN A 392 -19.63 1.48 -15.71
CA ASN A 392 -20.04 0.09 -15.84
C ASN A 392 -19.18 -0.90 -15.04
N SER A 393 -18.12 -0.43 -14.37
CA SER A 393 -17.05 -1.25 -13.79
C SER A 393 -16.27 -2.05 -14.85
N VAL A 394 -15.14 -2.64 -14.46
CA VAL A 394 -14.42 -3.64 -15.28
C VAL A 394 -14.91 -5.05 -14.98
N ASP A 395 -14.77 -5.96 -15.95
CA ASP A 395 -15.08 -7.38 -15.75
C ASP A 395 -13.85 -8.09 -15.16
N ILE A 396 -13.86 -8.30 -13.85
CA ILE A 396 -12.80 -8.99 -13.09
C ILE A 396 -13.38 -9.65 -11.84
N MET A 397 -12.67 -10.66 -11.32
CA MET A 397 -12.99 -11.21 -10.01
C MET A 397 -12.72 -10.17 -8.93
N LYS A 398 -13.73 -9.87 -8.12
CA LYS A 398 -13.60 -9.01 -6.95
C LYS A 398 -12.93 -9.81 -5.84
N GLY A 399 -11.91 -9.22 -5.21
CA GLY A 399 -11.27 -9.84 -4.06
C GLY A 399 -12.24 -9.99 -2.88
N HIS A 400 -11.99 -10.98 -2.03
CA HIS A 400 -12.73 -11.18 -0.79
C HIS A 400 -11.89 -11.94 0.23
N TYR A 401 -12.18 -11.74 1.51
CA TYR A 401 -11.55 -12.56 2.54
C TYR A 401 -12.11 -13.99 2.51
N VAL A 402 -11.23 -14.97 2.70
CA VAL A 402 -11.56 -16.39 2.77
C VAL A 402 -11.41 -16.91 4.19
N ASN A 403 -12.10 -18.00 4.50
CA ASN A 403 -11.95 -18.69 5.78
C ASN A 403 -10.56 -19.35 5.82
N LEU A 404 -9.81 -19.07 6.88
CA LEU A 404 -8.48 -19.63 7.10
C LEU A 404 -8.55 -20.76 8.13
N GLU A 405 -7.95 -21.89 7.80
CA GLU A 405 -7.78 -23.04 8.68
C GLU A 405 -6.50 -22.94 9.52
N GLU A 406 -6.40 -23.68 10.63
CA GLU A 406 -5.21 -23.64 11.50
C GLU A 406 -3.91 -23.95 10.74
N ASN A 407 -3.96 -24.88 9.78
CA ASN A 407 -2.81 -25.26 8.97
C ASN A 407 -2.38 -24.17 7.97
N ASP A 408 -3.27 -23.23 7.61
CA ASP A 408 -2.95 -22.15 6.66
C ASP A 408 -1.95 -21.14 7.25
N PHE A 409 -1.76 -21.13 8.57
CA PHE A 409 -0.88 -20.17 9.23
C PHE A 409 0.55 -20.67 9.40
N THR A 410 0.85 -21.92 9.06
CA THR A 410 2.17 -22.53 9.31
C THR A 410 2.89 -22.84 8.01
N THR A 411 4.08 -22.26 7.85
CA THR A 411 4.90 -22.56 6.66
C THR A 411 5.60 -23.91 6.79
N THR A 412 5.65 -24.64 5.68
CA THR A 412 6.43 -25.87 5.53
C THR A 412 7.84 -25.62 5.01
N TYR A 413 8.13 -24.42 4.50
CA TYR A 413 9.44 -24.07 3.97
C TYR A 413 10.51 -24.06 5.07
N ASP A 414 11.73 -24.39 4.68
CA ASP A 414 12.88 -24.23 5.55
C ASP A 414 13.33 -22.77 5.58
N ILE A 415 13.66 -22.33 6.79
CA ILE A 415 14.11 -20.96 7.07
C ILE A 415 15.45 -21.10 7.79
N PHE A 416 16.47 -20.44 7.26
CA PHE A 416 17.81 -20.41 7.81
C PHE A 416 18.15 -19.02 8.34
N ASP A 417 18.84 -18.94 9.47
CA ASP A 417 19.37 -17.70 10.01
C ASP A 417 20.52 -17.14 9.15
N SER A 418 20.99 -15.94 9.51
CA SER A 418 22.08 -15.26 8.78
C SER A 418 23.44 -15.96 8.85
N ASN A 419 23.58 -16.98 9.70
CA ASN A 419 24.76 -17.84 9.81
C ASN A 419 24.57 -19.19 9.08
N GLY A 420 23.40 -19.42 8.47
CA GLY A 420 23.07 -20.65 7.76
C GLY A 420 22.59 -21.80 8.66
N ASN A 421 22.27 -21.55 9.93
CA ASN A 421 21.65 -22.56 10.80
C ASN A 421 20.13 -22.54 10.64
N ASN A 422 19.44 -23.59 11.07
CA ASN A 422 17.98 -23.56 11.15
C ASN A 422 17.51 -22.39 12.01
N TRP A 423 16.62 -21.57 11.46
CA TRP A 423 16.07 -20.42 12.15
C TRP A 423 15.22 -20.86 13.34
N ALA A 424 15.44 -20.21 14.48
CA ALA A 424 14.80 -20.56 15.75
C ALA A 424 13.45 -19.86 15.99
N GLY A 425 13.03 -18.98 15.07
CA GLY A 425 11.77 -18.26 15.20
C GLY A 425 10.54 -19.12 14.90
N SER A 426 9.36 -18.55 15.13
CA SER A 426 8.09 -19.24 14.90
C SER A 426 7.85 -19.43 13.41
N LYS A 427 7.65 -20.65 12.93
CA LYS A 427 7.16 -20.93 11.56
C LYS A 427 5.64 -20.71 11.38
N THR A 428 4.98 -20.12 12.38
CA THR A 428 3.53 -19.89 12.37
C THR A 428 3.21 -18.41 12.51
N ILE A 429 2.33 -17.92 11.65
CA ILE A 429 1.78 -16.56 11.68
C ILE A 429 0.99 -16.39 12.98
N ARG A 430 1.34 -15.35 13.73
CA ARG A 430 0.56 -14.88 14.87
C ARG A 430 -0.66 -14.10 14.38
N GLN A 431 -1.85 -14.68 14.54
CA GLN A 431 -3.09 -13.97 14.27
C GLN A 431 -3.30 -12.81 15.26
N VAL A 432 -3.34 -11.59 14.75
CA VAL A 432 -3.65 -10.37 15.53
C VAL A 432 -5.04 -9.83 15.22
N ASN A 433 -5.59 -10.15 14.04
CA ASN A 433 -6.96 -9.81 13.64
C ASN A 433 -7.81 -11.07 13.39
N SER A 434 -9.12 -10.95 13.57
CA SER A 434 -10.09 -11.95 13.12
C SER A 434 -10.48 -11.66 11.68
N ILE A 435 -10.39 -12.66 10.81
CA ILE A 435 -10.85 -12.58 9.42
C ILE A 435 -12.11 -13.42 9.29
N ASP A 436 -13.22 -12.80 8.93
CA ASP A 436 -14.49 -13.47 8.69
C ASP A 436 -14.88 -13.27 7.21
N ALA A 437 -14.95 -14.39 6.47
CA ALA A 437 -15.33 -14.41 5.06
C ALA A 437 -16.82 -14.17 4.82
N THR A 438 -17.65 -14.22 5.86
CA THR A 438 -19.11 -14.18 5.75
C THR A 438 -19.73 -12.82 6.02
N GLU A 439 -18.98 -11.87 6.60
CA GLU A 439 -19.42 -10.51 6.83
C GLU A 439 -18.72 -9.53 5.88
N PRO A 440 -19.45 -8.64 5.19
CA PRO A 440 -18.84 -7.48 4.60
C PRO A 440 -18.15 -6.71 5.73
N GLN A 441 -16.84 -6.52 5.64
CA GLN A 441 -16.02 -5.83 6.64
C GLN A 441 -16.26 -4.31 6.68
N THR A 442 -17.47 -3.89 6.32
CA THR A 442 -17.92 -2.51 6.16
C THR A 442 -19.22 -2.27 6.94
N LYS A 443 -19.08 -1.83 8.20
CA LYS A 443 -19.87 -0.72 8.79
C LYS A 443 -19.36 -0.32 10.19
N PRO A 444 -19.11 0.98 10.45
CA PRO A 444 -18.94 1.48 11.80
C PRO A 444 -20.29 1.48 12.54
N GLY A 445 -20.28 0.91 13.75
CA GLY A 445 -21.27 0.99 14.83
C GLY A 445 -22.66 1.56 14.53
N GLY A 446 -23.64 0.67 14.32
CA GLY A 446 -25.04 0.91 14.65
C GLY A 446 -25.41 0.11 15.88
N SER A 447 -25.55 0.78 17.02
CA SER A 447 -26.14 0.23 18.26
C SER A 447 -27.42 -0.56 17.94
N SER A 448 -27.45 -1.83 18.33
CA SER A 448 -28.62 -2.69 18.24
C SER A 448 -29.72 -2.18 19.19
N SER A 449 -30.72 -1.52 18.63
CA SER A 449 -32.01 -1.36 19.27
C SER A 449 -33.01 -2.29 18.61
N ALA A 450 -33.39 -3.32 19.36
CA ALA A 450 -34.49 -4.20 19.03
C ALA A 450 -35.81 -3.40 19.01
N SER A 451 -36.58 -3.51 17.93
CA SER A 451 -38.03 -3.38 17.96
C SER A 451 -38.67 -4.12 16.80
N ASP A 452 -39.89 -4.56 17.09
CA ASP A 452 -40.58 -5.75 16.61
C ASP A 452 -41.63 -5.42 15.52
N GLY A 453 -41.97 -6.41 14.69
CA GLY A 453 -43.27 -6.56 14.03
C GLY A 453 -43.58 -5.79 12.73
N GLY A 454 -43.93 -6.53 11.65
CA GLY A 454 -44.68 -5.96 10.51
C GLY A 454 -44.75 -6.81 9.24
N SER A 455 -45.79 -7.64 9.13
CA SER A 455 -46.12 -8.59 8.05
C SER A 455 -46.35 -8.02 6.63
N SER A 456 -45.93 -8.81 5.63
CA SER A 456 -46.55 -9.14 4.32
C SER A 456 -47.02 -8.06 3.35
N SER A 457 -46.59 -8.16 2.09
CA SER A 457 -47.50 -8.49 0.96
C SER A 457 -46.75 -8.81 -0.33
N GLU A 458 -47.06 -9.97 -0.90
CA GLU A 458 -46.77 -10.38 -2.26
C GLU A 458 -47.61 -9.58 -3.27
N ALA A 459 -47.05 -9.33 -4.46
CA ALA A 459 -47.84 -9.17 -5.67
C ALA A 459 -47.02 -9.60 -6.89
N SER A 460 -47.33 -10.80 -7.39
CA SER A 460 -47.00 -11.24 -8.75
C SER A 460 -47.92 -10.58 -9.78
N ALA A 461 -47.41 -10.24 -10.96
CA ALA A 461 -48.22 -10.12 -12.17
C ALA A 461 -47.43 -10.57 -13.40
N ASN A 462 -47.99 -11.61 -14.03
CA ASN A 462 -47.56 -12.26 -15.28
C ASN A 462 -48.04 -11.50 -16.53
N GLY A 463 -47.31 -11.72 -17.63
CA GLY A 463 -47.83 -11.71 -19.02
C GLY A 463 -47.14 -10.71 -19.94
N ALA A 464 -46.82 -10.99 -21.21
CA ALA A 464 -46.97 -12.19 -22.02
C ALA A 464 -46.13 -12.03 -23.32
N ASN A 465 -45.65 -13.17 -23.83
CA ASN A 465 -45.43 -13.55 -25.24
C ASN A 465 -45.03 -12.51 -26.31
N GLY A 466 -43.89 -12.78 -26.97
CA GLY A 466 -43.60 -12.36 -28.35
C GLY A 466 -42.51 -13.23 -28.99
N LYS A 467 -42.88 -13.99 -30.02
CA LYS A 467 -42.06 -15.01 -30.71
C LYS A 467 -40.99 -14.43 -31.67
N LYS A 468 -39.87 -15.16 -31.73
CA LYS A 468 -39.07 -15.60 -32.90
C LYS A 468 -38.83 -14.63 -34.07
N ASN A 469 -37.55 -14.43 -34.41
CA ASN A 469 -37.04 -14.91 -35.70
C ASN A 469 -35.52 -15.14 -35.72
N ALA A 470 -35.13 -16.17 -36.46
CA ALA A 470 -33.77 -16.63 -36.68
C ALA A 470 -33.14 -15.98 -37.92
N GLY A 471 -31.81 -15.93 -37.97
CA GLY A 471 -31.03 -15.54 -39.15
C GLY A 471 -29.53 -15.77 -38.96
N SER A 472 -29.09 -17.02 -39.17
CA SER A 472 -27.73 -17.44 -39.52
C SER A 472 -27.36 -16.88 -40.92
N ALA A 473 -26.14 -16.61 -41.38
CA ALA A 473 -24.81 -17.24 -41.27
C ALA A 473 -23.77 -16.33 -42.02
N PRO A 474 -22.60 -16.80 -42.49
CA PRO A 474 -21.31 -16.86 -41.80
C PRO A 474 -20.16 -16.11 -42.55
N VAL A 475 -19.04 -15.78 -41.89
CA VAL A 475 -17.76 -15.56 -42.60
C VAL A 475 -16.60 -16.15 -41.79
N SER A 476 -15.78 -16.91 -42.49
CA SER A 476 -14.64 -17.73 -42.04
C SER A 476 -13.29 -16.96 -42.14
N PRO A 477 -12.15 -17.56 -41.70
CA PRO A 477 -11.09 -16.86 -40.98
C PRO A 477 -9.93 -16.38 -41.87
N VAL A 478 -9.16 -15.40 -41.39
CA VAL A 478 -7.88 -15.02 -41.97
C VAL A 478 -6.77 -15.12 -40.91
N THR A 479 -6.03 -16.21 -41.06
CA THR A 479 -4.57 -16.35 -41.04
C THR A 479 -3.74 -15.50 -40.08
N ALA A 480 -3.11 -16.22 -39.15
CA ALA A 480 -1.97 -15.80 -38.34
C ALA A 480 -0.75 -15.37 -39.17
N ILE A 481 -0.10 -14.29 -38.74
CA ILE A 481 1.27 -13.96 -39.11
C ILE A 481 2.03 -13.76 -37.80
N ALA A 482 2.95 -14.68 -37.52
CA ALA A 482 3.93 -14.57 -36.47
C ALA A 482 4.97 -13.51 -36.87
N ILE A 483 5.18 -12.51 -36.01
CA ILE A 483 6.34 -11.61 -36.09
C ILE A 483 7.09 -11.75 -34.77
N SER A 484 8.28 -12.35 -34.85
CA SER A 484 9.28 -12.36 -33.80
C SER A 484 9.74 -10.94 -33.52
N ALA A 485 9.56 -10.47 -32.28
CA ALA A 485 10.13 -9.20 -31.82
C ALA A 485 11.24 -9.48 -30.79
N PHE A 486 12.36 -8.83 -31.06
CA PHE A 486 13.63 -8.86 -30.34
C PHE A 486 13.48 -8.37 -28.90
N LEU A 487 14.12 -9.08 -27.95
CA LEU A 487 14.39 -8.57 -26.62
C LEU A 487 15.25 -7.30 -26.70
N ILE A 488 14.72 -6.18 -26.21
CA ILE A 488 15.49 -5.00 -25.83
C ILE A 488 15.43 -4.92 -24.31
N LEU A 489 16.57 -5.23 -23.68
CA LEU A 489 16.87 -4.94 -22.28
C LEU A 489 16.78 -3.43 -22.07
N ILE A 490 15.73 -2.98 -21.37
CA ILE A 490 15.67 -1.63 -20.79
C ILE A 490 16.02 -1.81 -19.30
N ASN A 491 17.19 -1.30 -18.92
CA ASN A 491 17.60 -1.18 -17.53
C ASN A 491 16.66 -0.20 -16.83
N PHE A 492 15.84 -0.71 -15.92
CA PHE A 492 15.21 0.08 -14.88
C PHE A 492 16.15 0.10 -13.67
N PHE A 493 16.55 1.31 -13.28
CA PHE A 493 16.95 1.66 -11.92
C PHE A 493 16.15 2.89 -11.54
#